data_AF-K3W9B4-F1
#
_entry.id   AF-K3W9B4-F1
#
_cell.length_a   1.000
_cell.length_b   1.000
_cell.length_c   1.000
_cell.angle_alpha   90.00
_cell.angle_beta   90.00
_cell.angle_gamma   90.00
#
_symmetry.space_group_name_H-M   'P 1'
#
loop_
_entity.id
_entity.type
_entity.pdbx_description
1 polymer ?
#
loop_
_entity_poly.entity_id
_entity_poly.type
_entity_poly.pdbx_seq_one_letter_code
_entity_poly.pdbx_strand_id
1 'polypeptide(L)'
;MFVLNVNRPLKDYRSTRTSESFFLPEQLSPMVTKTRQLLNECFLTNFFSRHTDREKIKKSSYVLEMQMMLHPLFKRMKELSTIMQLCNSQLGAACHTIERIEIAVKDAVKLRLQTILQLLATDSLPELVLPAGMPTAFADERTELFGSAPTPVASAPTRLSQVEEELERWLDDPAPLF
;
A
#
# COMPACT_ATOMS: atom_id res chain seq x y z
N MET A 1 -6.15 -13.63 -0.87
CA MET A 1 -4.76 -14.05 -0.55
C MET A 1 -4.61 -15.55 -0.22
N PHE A 2 -5.68 -16.30 0.06
CA PHE A 2 -5.65 -17.75 0.33
C PHE A 2 -4.95 -18.59 -0.76
N VAL A 3 -4.96 -18.11 -2.00
CA VAL A 3 -4.33 -18.77 -3.16
C VAL A 3 -2.85 -19.06 -2.93
N LEU A 4 -2.11 -18.11 -2.33
CA LEU A 4 -0.66 -18.24 -2.15
C LEU A 4 -0.27 -19.00 -0.88
N ASN A 5 -1.19 -19.31 0.03
CA ASN A 5 -0.88 -20.11 1.21
C ASN A 5 -0.90 -21.59 0.87
N VAL A 6 0.27 -22.22 0.74
CA VAL A 6 0.42 -23.62 0.35
C VAL A 6 -0.34 -24.61 1.23
N ASN A 7 -0.61 -24.26 2.49
CA ASN A 7 -1.29 -25.12 3.47
C ASN A 7 -2.82 -24.92 3.50
N ARG A 8 -3.36 -24.00 2.70
CA ARG A 8 -4.81 -23.73 2.64
C ARG A 8 -5.42 -24.39 1.40
N PRO A 9 -6.71 -24.80 1.43
CA PRO A 9 -7.42 -25.22 0.24
C PRO A 9 -7.42 -24.14 -0.85
N LEU A 10 -7.39 -24.56 -2.11
CA LEU A 10 -7.47 -23.68 -3.27
C LEU A 10 -8.92 -23.58 -3.73
N LYS A 11 -9.46 -22.35 -3.81
CA LYS A 11 -10.82 -22.14 -4.32
C LYS A 11 -10.86 -22.49 -5.80
N ASP A 12 -11.82 -23.32 -6.19
CA ASP A 12 -12.07 -23.63 -7.59
C ASP A 12 -12.60 -22.37 -8.30
N TYR A 13 -12.07 -22.08 -9.47
CA TYR A 13 -12.50 -20.93 -10.28
C TYR A 13 -13.96 -21.04 -10.73
N ARG A 14 -14.53 -22.25 -10.71
CA ARG A 14 -15.94 -22.51 -11.02
C ARG A 14 -16.89 -22.23 -9.83
N SER A 15 -16.35 -21.89 -8.67
CA SER A 15 -17.14 -21.54 -7.49
C SER A 15 -18.05 -20.34 -7.78
N THR A 16 -19.31 -20.43 -7.37
CA THR A 16 -20.28 -19.33 -7.43
C THR A 16 -20.58 -18.78 -6.04
N ARG A 17 -21.36 -17.69 -5.92
CA ARG A 17 -21.78 -17.14 -4.61
C ARG A 17 -22.67 -18.10 -3.81
N THR A 18 -23.36 -19.02 -4.49
CA THR A 18 -24.31 -19.95 -3.87
C THR A 18 -23.74 -21.35 -3.69
N SER A 19 -22.63 -21.68 -4.36
CA SER A 19 -21.93 -22.95 -4.24
C SER A 19 -20.43 -22.72 -4.34
N GLU A 20 -19.76 -22.75 -3.19
CA GLU A 20 -18.30 -22.66 -3.13
C GLU A 20 -17.68 -24.06 -3.17
N SER A 21 -16.72 -24.26 -4.06
CA SER A 21 -15.94 -25.50 -4.17
C SER A 21 -14.46 -25.22 -3.97
N PHE A 22 -13.78 -26.15 -3.31
CA PHE A 22 -12.36 -26.04 -2.97
C PHE A 22 -11.63 -27.34 -3.25
N PHE A 23 -10.39 -27.24 -3.71
CA PHE A 23 -9.43 -28.34 -3.78
C PHE A 23 -8.58 -28.35 -2.52
N LEU A 24 -8.59 -29.45 -1.78
CA LEU A 24 -7.72 -29.62 -0.61
C LEU A 24 -6.25 -29.77 -1.06
N PRO A 25 -5.27 -29.33 -0.25
CA PRO A 25 -3.85 -29.46 -0.60
C PRO A 25 -3.43 -30.89 -0.98
N GLU A 26 -4.02 -31.90 -0.35
CA GLU A 26 -3.76 -33.32 -0.57
C GLU A 26 -4.34 -33.83 -1.89
N GLN A 27 -5.32 -33.12 -2.46
CA GLN A 27 -5.97 -33.45 -3.73
C GLN A 27 -5.28 -32.80 -4.94
N LEU A 28 -4.29 -31.94 -4.70
CA LEU A 28 -3.57 -31.25 -5.76
C LEU A 28 -2.59 -32.20 -6.46
N SER A 29 -2.52 -32.10 -7.78
CA SER A 29 -1.50 -32.84 -8.53
C SER A 29 -0.08 -32.36 -8.14
N PRO A 30 0.96 -33.21 -8.29
CA PRO A 30 2.33 -32.82 -7.97
C PRO A 30 2.79 -31.55 -8.69
N MET A 31 2.36 -31.37 -9.94
CA MET A 31 2.64 -30.16 -10.72
C MET A 31 2.03 -28.91 -10.08
N VAL A 32 0.73 -28.95 -9.73
CA VAL A 32 0.03 -27.82 -9.13
C VAL A 32 0.63 -27.46 -7.77
N THR A 33 0.95 -28.47 -6.95
CA THR A 33 1.63 -28.29 -5.67
C THR A 33 2.97 -27.59 -5.86
N LYS A 34 3.79 -28.05 -6.81
CA LYS A 34 5.11 -27.45 -7.07
C LYS A 34 5.00 -26.02 -7.60
N THR A 35 4.09 -25.77 -8.54
CA THR A 35 3.84 -24.42 -9.06
C THR A 35 3.41 -23.48 -7.94
N ARG A 36 2.52 -23.93 -7.04
CA ARG A 36 2.05 -23.13 -5.91
C ARG A 36 3.18 -22.78 -4.93
N GLN A 37 4.06 -23.73 -4.65
CA GLN A 37 5.26 -23.49 -3.82
C GLN A 37 6.18 -22.44 -4.46
N LEU A 38 6.49 -22.59 -5.75
CA LEU A 38 7.35 -21.64 -6.47
C LEU A 38 6.73 -20.23 -6.52
N LEU A 39 5.42 -20.13 -6.73
CA LEU A 39 4.72 -18.85 -6.67
C LEU A 39 4.79 -18.24 -5.28
N ASN A 40 4.49 -19.02 -4.23
CA ASN A 40 4.59 -18.54 -2.85
C ASN A 40 6.00 -18.00 -2.54
N GLU A 41 7.04 -18.77 -2.85
CA GLU A 41 8.43 -18.37 -2.65
C GLU A 41 8.79 -17.11 -3.44
N CYS A 42 8.39 -17.04 -4.72
CA CYS A 42 8.65 -15.89 -5.58
C CYS A 42 7.95 -14.62 -5.06
N PHE A 43 6.69 -14.73 -4.65
CA PHE A 43 5.95 -13.61 -4.07
C PHE A 43 6.53 -13.18 -2.72
N LEU A 44 6.90 -14.12 -1.84
CA LEU A 44 7.55 -13.80 -0.56
C LEU A 44 8.88 -13.08 -0.78
N THR A 45 9.71 -13.59 -1.68
CA THR A 45 11.06 -13.08 -1.92
C THR A 45 11.07 -11.75 -2.67
N ASN A 46 10.24 -11.61 -3.70
CA ASN A 46 10.31 -10.47 -4.61
C ASN A 46 9.29 -9.38 -4.27
N PHE A 47 8.10 -9.74 -3.78
CA PHE A 47 7.03 -8.78 -3.53
C PHE A 47 6.86 -8.45 -2.05
N PHE A 48 6.66 -9.45 -1.19
CA PHE A 48 6.38 -9.25 0.23
C PHE A 48 7.61 -9.03 1.09
N SER A 49 8.82 -9.27 0.55
CA SER A 49 10.06 -9.01 1.28
C SER A 49 10.20 -7.55 1.71
N ARG A 50 9.56 -6.61 1.01
CA ARG A 50 9.47 -5.21 1.45
C ARG A 50 8.70 -5.00 2.76
N HIS A 51 7.96 -6.01 3.22
CA HIS A 51 7.19 -6.01 4.47
C HIS A 51 7.68 -7.06 5.47
N THR A 52 8.72 -7.83 5.16
CA THR A 52 9.25 -8.88 6.06
C THR A 52 10.74 -8.70 6.34
N ASP A 53 11.50 -8.16 5.37
CA ASP A 53 12.95 -7.92 5.50
C ASP A 53 13.21 -6.49 6.00
N ARG A 54 13.86 -6.39 7.16
CA ARG A 54 14.18 -5.13 7.85
C ARG A 54 14.97 -4.14 6.99
N GLU A 55 15.87 -4.60 6.15
CA GLU A 55 16.69 -3.71 5.30
C GLU A 55 15.91 -3.22 4.09
N LYS A 56 15.03 -4.06 3.54
CA LYS A 56 14.12 -3.65 2.47
C LYS A 56 13.05 -2.71 2.98
N ILE A 57 12.58 -2.87 4.21
CA ILE A 57 11.58 -1.98 4.81
C ILE A 57 12.04 -0.52 4.76
N LYS A 58 13.30 -0.24 5.11
CA LYS A 58 13.84 1.13 5.11
C LYS A 58 13.95 1.74 3.71
N LYS A 59 14.23 0.92 2.70
CA LYS A 59 14.56 1.35 1.32
C LYS A 59 13.37 1.36 0.38
N SER A 60 12.27 0.72 0.76
CA SER A 60 11.10 0.58 -0.12
C SER A 60 10.35 1.90 -0.29
N SER A 61 9.78 2.10 -1.48
CA SER A 61 9.06 3.33 -1.82
C SER A 61 7.63 3.37 -1.30
N TYR A 62 6.98 2.23 -1.07
CA TYR A 62 5.63 2.11 -0.49
C TYR A 62 4.49 2.90 -1.16
N VAL A 63 4.58 3.14 -2.47
CA VAL A 63 3.60 3.97 -3.20
C VAL A 63 2.16 3.44 -3.07
N LEU A 64 1.96 2.13 -3.18
CA LEU A 64 0.62 1.52 -3.07
C LEU A 64 0.08 1.64 -1.64
N GLU A 65 0.95 1.47 -0.65
CA GLU A 65 0.60 1.59 0.77
C GLU A 65 0.23 3.04 1.13
N MET A 66 0.92 4.03 0.55
CA MET A 66 0.53 5.44 0.67
C MET A 66 -0.82 5.72 0.01
N GLN A 67 -1.09 5.15 -1.17
CA GLN A 67 -2.41 5.28 -1.81
C GLN A 67 -3.54 4.67 -0.96
N MET A 68 -3.30 3.52 -0.31
CA MET A 68 -4.26 2.96 0.66
C MET A 68 -4.48 3.90 1.85
N MET A 69 -3.42 4.52 2.37
CA MET A 69 -3.49 5.45 3.50
C MET A 69 -4.31 6.72 3.18
N LEU A 70 -4.24 7.19 1.93
CA LEU A 70 -5.01 8.33 1.44
C LEU A 70 -6.44 7.96 1.01
N HIS A 71 -6.80 6.67 1.00
CA HIS A 71 -8.14 6.23 0.61
C HIS A 71 -9.06 6.09 1.82
N PRO A 72 -10.27 6.70 1.84
CA PRO A 72 -11.15 6.71 3.00
C PRO A 72 -11.47 5.31 3.56
N LEU A 73 -11.60 4.31 2.69
CA LEU A 73 -11.91 2.92 3.07
C LEU A 73 -10.68 2.12 3.54
N PHE A 74 -9.49 2.48 3.08
CA PHE A 74 -8.27 1.68 3.28
C PHE A 74 -7.27 2.34 4.22
N LYS A 75 -7.54 3.55 4.73
CA LYS A 75 -6.62 4.31 5.59
C LYS A 75 -6.17 3.60 6.86
N ARG A 76 -6.94 2.61 7.33
CA ARG A 76 -6.59 1.74 8.47
C ARG A 76 -5.61 0.60 8.13
N MET A 77 -5.31 0.38 6.85
CA MET A 77 -4.36 -0.61 6.34
C MET A 77 -4.56 -2.04 6.88
N LYS A 78 -5.81 -2.44 7.17
CA LYS A 78 -6.12 -3.75 7.76
C LYS A 78 -5.77 -4.90 6.82
N GLU A 79 -5.98 -4.70 5.53
CA GLU A 79 -5.67 -5.63 4.46
C GLU A 79 -4.15 -5.87 4.40
N LEU A 80 -3.36 -4.80 4.52
CA LEU A 80 -1.90 -4.86 4.59
C LEU A 80 -1.44 -5.61 5.84
N SER A 81 -2.00 -5.31 7.01
CA SER A 81 -1.71 -6.04 8.26
C SER A 81 -1.98 -7.54 8.10
N THR A 82 -3.12 -7.91 7.50
CA THR A 82 -3.49 -9.31 7.26
C THR A 82 -2.48 -10.01 6.35
N ILE A 83 -2.06 -9.32 5.28
CA ILE A 83 -1.04 -9.79 4.34
C ILE A 83 0.30 -10.02 5.06
N MET A 84 0.74 -9.05 5.85
CA MET A 84 2.00 -9.09 6.60
C MET A 84 2.00 -10.19 7.64
N GLN A 85 0.90 -10.35 8.38
CA GLN A 85 0.74 -11.45 9.33
C GLN A 85 0.84 -12.80 8.66
N LEU A 86 0.17 -12.98 7.52
CA LEU A 86 0.22 -14.24 6.78
C LEU A 86 1.65 -14.54 6.28
N CYS A 87 2.31 -13.57 5.66
CA CYS A 87 3.66 -13.77 5.10
C CYS A 87 4.69 -14.06 6.19
N ASN A 88 4.70 -13.27 7.27
CA ASN A 88 5.66 -13.46 8.36
C ASN A 88 5.39 -14.76 9.14
N SER A 89 4.13 -15.17 9.30
CA SER A 89 3.79 -16.46 9.91
C SER A 89 4.26 -17.64 9.05
N GLN A 90 4.17 -17.53 7.72
CA GLN A 90 4.70 -18.54 6.80
C GLN A 90 6.23 -18.64 6.86
N LEU A 91 6.91 -17.54 7.18
CA LEU A 91 8.36 -17.52 7.42
C LEU A 91 8.74 -17.99 8.83
N GLY A 92 7.77 -18.37 9.68
CA GLY A 92 8.01 -18.86 11.03
C GLY A 92 8.32 -17.76 12.05
N ALA A 93 8.00 -16.49 11.75
CA ALA A 93 8.19 -15.41 12.71
C ALA A 93 7.23 -15.51 13.89
N ALA A 94 7.70 -15.19 15.10
CA ALA A 94 6.87 -15.14 16.29
C ALA A 94 5.93 -13.93 16.28
N CYS A 95 4.74 -14.05 16.91
CA CYS A 95 3.68 -13.02 16.89
C CYS A 95 4.19 -11.60 17.23
N HIS A 96 4.97 -11.47 18.31
CA HIS A 96 5.54 -10.18 18.73
C HIS A 96 6.52 -9.58 17.70
N THR A 97 7.19 -10.42 16.90
CA THR A 97 8.07 -9.97 15.83
C THR A 97 7.23 -9.43 14.67
N ILE A 98 6.13 -10.11 14.35
CA ILE A 98 5.18 -9.68 13.32
C ILE A 98 4.59 -8.30 13.67
N GLU A 99 4.16 -8.11 14.91
CA GLU A 99 3.64 -6.82 15.39
C GLU A 99 4.66 -5.69 15.26
N ARG A 100 5.93 -5.94 15.64
CA ARG A 100 7.01 -4.96 15.48
C ARG A 100 7.28 -4.62 14.02
N ILE A 101 7.26 -5.60 13.14
CA ILE A 101 7.43 -5.41 11.69
C ILE A 101 6.25 -4.61 11.13
N GLU A 102 5.03 -4.90 11.57
CA GLU A 102 3.82 -4.17 11.17
C GLU A 102 3.91 -2.69 11.54
N ILE A 103 4.28 -2.38 12.78
CA ILE A 103 4.49 -1.00 13.25
C ILE A 103 5.57 -0.33 12.40
N ALA A 104 6.73 -0.96 12.21
CA ALA A 104 7.83 -0.40 11.45
C ALA A 104 7.47 -0.08 9.98
N VAL A 105 6.68 -0.95 9.34
CA VAL A 105 6.19 -0.69 7.97
C VAL A 105 5.20 0.46 7.97
N LYS A 106 4.23 0.48 8.88
CA LYS A 106 3.23 1.58 8.95
C LYS A 106 3.91 2.93 9.17
N ASP A 107 4.88 2.99 10.07
CA ASP A 107 5.68 4.19 10.33
C ASP A 107 6.48 4.62 9.10
N ALA A 108 7.12 3.66 8.41
CA ALA A 108 7.85 3.95 7.17
C ALA A 108 6.93 4.51 6.08
N VAL A 109 5.72 3.96 5.93
CA VAL A 109 4.74 4.46 4.96
C VAL A 109 4.28 5.87 5.35
N LYS A 110 3.93 6.11 6.63
CA LYS A 110 3.50 7.44 7.12
C LYS A 110 4.59 8.48 6.90
N LEU A 111 5.84 8.16 7.25
CA LEU A 111 6.99 9.04 7.08
C LEU A 111 7.23 9.42 5.62
N ARG A 112 7.15 8.44 4.71
CA ARG A 112 7.32 8.67 3.26
C ARG A 112 6.20 9.55 2.71
N LEU A 113 4.96 9.31 3.13
CA LEU A 113 3.81 10.13 2.75
C LEU A 113 3.99 11.57 3.23
N GLN A 114 4.34 11.77 4.51
CA GLN A 114 4.64 13.09 5.06
C GLN A 114 5.74 13.80 4.26
N THR A 115 6.82 13.10 3.93
CA THR A 115 7.92 13.67 3.13
C THR A 115 7.42 14.18 1.78
N ILE A 116 6.57 13.41 1.08
CA ILE A 116 6.01 13.83 -0.21
C ILE A 116 5.07 15.02 -0.05
N LEU A 117 4.18 15.00 0.94
CA LEU A 117 3.25 16.10 1.20
C LEU A 117 3.99 17.39 1.59
N GLN A 118 5.09 17.28 2.35
CA GLN A 118 5.94 18.41 2.70
C GLN A 118 6.65 18.99 1.47
N LEU A 119 7.20 18.13 0.59
CA LEU A 119 7.81 18.56 -0.67
C LEU A 119 6.83 19.29 -1.59
N LEU A 120 5.56 18.83 -1.60
CA LEU A 120 4.48 19.48 -2.32
C LEU A 120 4.13 20.85 -1.71
N ALA A 121 4.11 20.95 -0.38
CA ALA A 121 3.77 22.19 0.32
C ALA A 121 4.82 23.30 0.16
N THR A 122 6.08 22.92 -0.09
CA THR A 122 7.22 23.84 -0.29
C THR A 122 7.48 24.19 -1.76
N ASP A 123 6.64 23.75 -2.71
CA ASP A 123 6.84 23.89 -4.17
C ASP A 123 8.24 23.45 -4.64
N SER A 124 8.90 22.60 -3.85
CA SER A 124 10.25 22.10 -4.09
C SER A 124 10.19 20.68 -4.68
N LEU A 125 9.22 20.44 -5.55
CA LEU A 125 9.22 19.24 -6.35
C LEU A 125 10.36 19.35 -7.37
N PRO A 126 11.25 18.34 -7.49
CA PRO A 126 12.03 18.23 -8.70
C PRO A 126 11.03 18.14 -9.86
N GLU A 127 11.15 19.07 -10.81
CA GLU A 127 10.31 19.14 -12.00
C GLU A 127 10.19 17.74 -12.59
N LEU A 128 8.98 17.17 -12.50
CA LEU A 128 8.71 15.84 -12.98
C LEU A 128 8.78 15.95 -14.51
N VAL A 129 9.96 15.72 -15.09
CA VAL A 129 10.17 15.76 -16.54
C VAL A 129 9.32 14.64 -17.13
N LEU A 130 8.08 14.98 -17.47
CA LEU A 130 7.21 14.12 -18.24
C LEU A 130 7.90 13.90 -19.60
N PRO A 131 7.95 12.66 -20.11
CA PRO A 131 8.54 12.40 -21.41
C PRO A 131 7.85 13.27 -22.47
N ALA A 132 8.66 14.00 -23.24
CA ALA A 132 8.19 14.89 -24.30
C ALA A 132 7.32 14.09 -25.29
N GLY A 133 6.01 14.28 -25.23
CA GLY A 133 5.04 13.53 -26.04
C GLY A 133 3.62 13.46 -25.51
N MET A 134 3.33 13.91 -24.28
CA MET A 134 1.94 14.07 -23.84
C MET A 134 1.28 15.23 -24.63
N PRO A 135 0.14 15.02 -25.31
CA PRO A 135 -0.58 16.09 -25.98
C PRO A 135 -0.93 17.20 -24.99
N THR A 136 -0.56 18.43 -25.33
CA THR A 136 -0.77 19.68 -24.60
C THR A 136 -2.25 20.06 -24.41
N ALA A 137 -3.18 19.17 -24.75
CA ALA A 137 -4.62 19.42 -24.75
C ALA A 137 -5.26 19.47 -23.34
N PHE A 138 -4.50 19.18 -22.28
CA PHE A 138 -5.00 19.16 -20.90
C PHE A 138 -4.52 20.34 -20.04
N ALA A 139 -3.82 21.32 -20.62
CA ALA A 139 -3.35 22.49 -19.87
C ALA A 139 -4.46 23.54 -19.66
N ASP A 140 -5.29 23.79 -20.67
CA ASP A 140 -6.33 24.82 -20.59
C ASP A 140 -7.49 24.44 -19.66
N GLU A 141 -7.92 23.18 -19.65
CA GLU A 141 -9.02 22.70 -18.79
C GLU A 141 -8.70 22.75 -17.28
N ARG A 142 -7.41 22.77 -16.91
CA ARG A 142 -6.97 22.80 -15.51
C ARG A 142 -7.06 24.20 -14.90
N THR A 143 -7.06 25.23 -15.74
CA THR A 143 -7.09 26.64 -15.33
C THR A 143 -8.52 27.13 -15.08
N GLU A 144 -9.52 26.46 -15.67
CA GLU A 144 -10.94 26.74 -15.44
C GLU A 144 -11.53 26.01 -14.22
N LEU A 145 -10.99 24.84 -13.83
CA LEU A 145 -11.50 24.08 -12.68
C LEU A 145 -11.02 24.62 -11.31
N PHE A 146 -9.85 25.26 -11.27
CA PHE A 146 -9.25 25.82 -10.05
C PHE A 146 -9.09 27.34 -10.21
N GLY A 147 -10.22 28.05 -10.14
CA GLY A 147 -10.25 29.50 -10.32
C GLY A 147 -9.30 30.27 -9.38
N SER A 148 -8.71 31.32 -9.96
CA SER A 148 -8.01 32.49 -9.40
C SER A 148 -6.78 32.26 -8.49
N ALA A 149 -5.75 33.06 -8.79
CA ALA A 149 -4.46 33.14 -8.12
C ALA A 149 -4.54 33.15 -6.58
N PRO A 150 -3.65 32.42 -5.88
CA PRO A 150 -3.68 32.34 -4.43
C PRO A 150 -3.28 33.67 -3.79
N THR A 151 -4.16 34.17 -2.90
CA THR A 151 -3.91 35.18 -1.87
C THR A 151 -2.65 34.84 -1.07
N PRO A 152 -1.93 35.81 -0.47
CA PRO A 152 -0.57 35.61 0.04
C PRO A 152 -0.57 34.53 1.11
N VAL A 153 -0.05 33.38 0.74
CA VAL A 153 -0.12 32.13 1.48
C VAL A 153 0.89 32.16 2.61
N ALA A 154 0.50 31.61 3.76
CA ALA A 154 1.31 31.45 4.96
C ALA A 154 2.76 31.03 4.69
N SER A 155 3.67 31.49 5.55
CA SER A 155 5.10 31.20 5.46
C SER A 155 5.37 29.68 5.48
N ALA A 156 6.43 29.25 4.78
CA ALA A 156 6.83 27.84 4.67
C ALA A 156 6.81 27.03 5.99
N PRO A 157 7.27 27.55 7.16
CA PRO A 157 7.18 26.81 8.42
C PRO A 157 5.73 26.53 8.86
N THR A 158 4.78 27.44 8.58
CA THR A 158 3.36 27.24 8.90
C THR A 158 2.74 26.14 8.04
N ARG A 159 3.16 25.99 6.78
CA ARG A 159 2.64 24.96 5.87
C ARG A 159 3.07 23.54 6.26
N LEU A 160 4.29 23.37 6.76
CA LEU A 160 4.80 22.05 7.18
C LEU A 160 4.04 21.49 8.39
N SER A 161 3.80 22.33 9.41
CA SER A 161 3.00 21.96 10.58
C SER A 161 1.54 21.65 10.20
N GLN A 162 0.98 22.39 9.24
CA GLN A 162 -0.37 22.15 8.73
C GLN A 162 -0.50 20.79 8.02
N VAL A 163 0.53 20.35 7.27
CA VAL A 163 0.53 19.05 6.59
C VAL A 163 0.49 17.89 7.59
N GLU A 164 1.24 17.98 8.69
CA GLU A 164 1.24 16.95 9.72
C GLU A 164 -0.11 16.89 10.44
N GLU A 165 -0.66 18.04 10.83
CA GLU A 165 -1.95 18.13 11.52
C GLU A 165 -3.12 17.63 10.65
N GLU A 166 -3.16 18.01 9.37
CA GLU A 166 -4.20 17.54 8.44
C GLU A 166 -4.08 16.04 8.14
N LEU A 167 -2.85 15.50 8.05
CA LEU A 167 -2.67 14.06 7.89
C LEU A 167 -3.13 13.29 9.12
N GLU A 168 -2.85 13.79 10.33
CA GLU A 168 -3.31 13.15 11.56
C GLU A 168 -4.83 13.21 11.68
N ARG A 169 -5.43 14.38 11.43
CA ARG A 169 -6.88 14.53 11.33
C ARG A 169 -7.49 13.55 10.33
N TRP A 170 -6.90 13.39 9.16
CA TRP A 170 -7.36 12.45 8.14
C TRP A 170 -7.33 11.00 8.63
N LEU A 171 -6.27 10.60 9.33
CA LEU A 171 -6.11 9.24 9.85
C LEU A 171 -7.09 8.94 11.00
N ASP A 172 -7.42 9.95 11.80
CA ASP A 172 -8.33 9.83 12.94
C ASP A 172 -9.82 9.86 12.54
N ASP A 173 -10.15 10.50 11.42
CA ASP A 173 -11.52 10.57 10.91
C ASP A 173 -12.08 9.16 10.66
N PRO A 174 -13.29 8.80 11.12
CA PRO A 174 -13.85 7.48 10.89
C PRO A 174 -14.05 7.20 9.39
N ALA A 175 -13.68 5.99 8.95
CA ALA A 175 -13.99 5.55 7.59
C ALA A 175 -15.52 5.55 7.40
N PRO A 176 -16.04 6.05 6.26
CA PRO A 176 -17.47 6.06 5.99
C PRO A 176 -18.03 4.63 6.00
N LEU A 177 -19.12 4.43 6.73
CA LEU A 177 -19.88 3.18 6.74
C LEU A 177 -20.65 3.10 5.41
N PHE A 178 -20.32 2.12 4.57
CA PHE A 178 -21.13 1.74 3.41
C PHE A 178 -21.64 0.31 3.62
#